data_AF-A0A7X7TGF0-F1
#
_entry.id   AF-A0A7X7TGF0-F1
#
_cell.length_a   1.000
_cell.length_b   1.000
_cell.length_c   1.000
_cell.angle_alpha   90.00
_cell.angle_beta   90.00
_cell.angle_gamma   90.00
#
_symmetry.space_group_name_H-M   'P 1'
#
loop_
_entity.id
_entity.type
_entity.pdbx_description
1 polymer ?
#
loop_
_entity_poly.entity_id
_entity_poly.type
_entity_poly.pdbx_seq_one_letter_code
_entity_poly.pdbx_strand_id
1 'polypeptide(L)'
;MEAGAYETIEIQGDPVYKILSIEPTEVFEGVTFFSLGSVGYLSLLEEYGYVLAAKAKALGVSGAIIGRTKPATKATAGDGRYLSSSPYLTAEALKCIAKGLLIGGIFPIVDLEQGYDVDVLKALVSRETYIGLLCRSQTLSNDALLSDFLSRNNWFPILLDSGLEDTTAITHTFFWDFPLSDEKREEIRKNLLLMAIVQVKKPPFSTEIQVIHNNQTAVKPGISYVVIGDPTLIPSKNVQGAVWIPLNEPFLIQEAKNVLNGLSIAKGKKNW
;
A
#
# COMPACT_ATOMS: atom_id res chain seq x y z
N MET A 1 0.64 24.52 -6.16
CA MET A 1 0.64 23.40 -7.12
C MET A 1 2.01 22.75 -7.01
N GLU A 2 2.15 21.74 -6.16
CA GLU A 2 3.37 20.92 -6.14
C GLU A 2 3.20 19.82 -7.19
N ALA A 3 4.14 19.77 -8.12
CA ALA A 3 4.23 18.75 -9.15
C ALA A 3 4.79 17.47 -8.54
N GLY A 4 3.94 16.67 -7.89
CA GLY A 4 4.24 15.28 -7.60
C GLY A 4 4.27 14.46 -8.89
N ALA A 5 5.11 13.42 -8.95
CA ALA A 5 5.20 12.54 -10.11
C ALA A 5 4.04 11.54 -10.10
N TYR A 6 2.87 11.97 -10.56
CA TYR A 6 1.73 11.08 -10.80
C TYR A 6 1.46 10.96 -12.30
N GLU A 7 1.05 9.77 -12.70
CA GLU A 7 0.67 9.51 -14.09
C GLU A 7 -0.85 9.42 -14.18
N THR A 8 -1.39 10.07 -15.20
CA THR A 8 -2.79 9.87 -15.58
C THR A 8 -2.81 8.95 -16.78
N ILE A 9 -3.49 7.81 -16.65
CA ILE A 9 -3.67 6.87 -17.74
C ILE A 9 -5.06 7.12 -18.32
N GLU A 10 -5.11 7.52 -19.60
CA GLU A 10 -6.35 7.59 -20.36
C GLU A 10 -6.71 6.18 -20.84
N ILE A 11 -7.93 5.74 -20.53
CA ILE A 11 -8.43 4.45 -20.96
C ILE A 11 -9.16 4.67 -22.30
N GLN A 12 -8.90 3.81 -23.29
CA GLN A 12 -9.71 3.70 -24.52
C GLN A 12 -9.75 4.94 -25.44
N GLY A 13 -8.86 5.92 -25.30
CA GLY A 13 -8.95 7.17 -26.06
C GLY A 13 -10.21 7.99 -25.72
N ASP A 14 -10.91 7.62 -24.64
CA ASP A 14 -11.97 8.40 -24.04
C ASP A 14 -11.33 9.33 -22.99
N PRO A 15 -11.19 10.65 -23.26
CA PRO A 15 -10.57 11.59 -22.33
C PRO A 15 -11.35 11.74 -21.01
N VAL A 16 -12.54 11.15 -20.91
CA VAL A 16 -13.40 11.17 -19.71
C VAL A 16 -12.92 10.18 -18.66
N TYR A 17 -12.29 9.05 -19.05
CA TYR A 17 -11.82 8.03 -18.10
C TYR A 17 -10.32 8.12 -17.84
N LYS A 18 -10.00 8.77 -16.72
CA LYS A 18 -8.64 8.96 -16.23
C LYS A 18 -8.40 8.11 -15.00
N ILE A 19 -7.29 7.36 -14.99
CA ILE A 19 -6.81 6.61 -13.81
C ILE A 19 -5.62 7.34 -13.20
N LEU A 20 -5.65 7.54 -11.89
CA LEU A 20 -4.52 8.02 -11.12
C LEU A 20 -3.57 6.87 -10.77
N SER A 21 -2.32 7.00 -11.19
CA SER A 21 -1.21 6.18 -10.74
C SER A 21 -0.30 7.05 -9.86
N ILE A 22 -0.25 6.76 -8.56
CA ILE A 22 0.46 7.60 -7.59
C ILE A 22 1.09 6.74 -6.49
N GLU A 23 2.28 7.13 -6.05
CA GLU A 23 2.93 6.51 -4.90
C GLU A 23 2.34 7.03 -3.58
N PRO A 24 2.17 6.21 -2.53
CA PRO A 24 1.60 6.65 -1.26
C PRO A 24 2.35 7.82 -0.61
N THR A 25 3.64 7.97 -0.90
CA THR A 25 4.48 9.08 -0.41
C THR A 25 4.02 10.43 -0.94
N GLU A 26 3.41 10.44 -2.12
CA GLU A 26 2.82 11.63 -2.74
C GLU A 26 1.44 11.94 -2.14
N VAL A 27 0.78 10.98 -1.49
CA VAL A 27 -0.47 11.21 -0.74
C VAL A 27 -0.14 11.73 0.65
N PHE A 28 0.80 11.06 1.30
CA PHE A 28 1.29 11.36 2.64
C PHE A 28 2.80 11.11 2.73
N GLU A 29 3.54 12.13 3.14
CA GLU A 29 4.99 12.05 3.26
C GLU A 29 5.43 10.85 4.13
N GLY A 30 6.33 10.04 3.57
CA GLY A 30 6.93 8.85 4.17
C GLY A 30 6.01 7.63 4.35
N VAL A 31 4.75 7.72 3.93
CA VAL A 31 3.89 6.54 3.78
C VAL A 31 4.27 5.84 2.48
N THR A 32 4.64 4.57 2.54
CA THR A 32 4.93 3.72 1.37
C THR A 32 3.90 2.59 1.27
N PHE A 33 3.80 1.91 0.11
CA PHE A 33 2.98 0.70 0.00
C PHE A 33 3.36 -0.34 1.05
N PHE A 34 4.66 -0.50 1.31
CA PHE A 34 5.12 -1.40 2.33
C PHE A 34 4.61 -1.03 3.73
N SER A 35 4.67 0.26 4.09
CA SER A 35 4.15 0.73 5.37
C SER A 35 2.65 0.51 5.51
N LEU A 36 1.87 0.71 4.43
CA LEU A 36 0.44 0.43 4.40
C LEU A 36 0.15 -1.05 4.66
N GLY A 37 0.92 -1.96 4.07
CA GLY A 37 0.76 -3.39 4.35
C GLY A 37 1.23 -3.82 5.75
N SER A 38 2.01 -2.99 6.45
CA SER A 38 2.37 -3.20 7.85
C SER A 38 1.33 -2.64 8.83
N VAL A 39 0.42 -1.75 8.41
CA VAL A 39 -0.57 -1.13 9.31
C VAL A 39 -1.48 -2.21 9.91
N GLY A 40 -1.42 -2.36 11.24
CA GLY A 40 -2.23 -3.34 11.94
C GLY A 40 -3.71 -2.95 12.13
N TYR A 41 -4.04 -1.67 11.93
CA TYR A 41 -5.37 -1.12 12.20
C TYR A 41 -6.10 -0.76 10.90
N LEU A 42 -7.02 -1.63 10.50
CA LEU A 42 -7.62 -1.63 9.16
C LEU A 42 -8.43 -0.37 8.82
N SER A 43 -9.07 0.27 9.81
CA SER A 43 -9.82 1.51 9.55
C SER A 43 -8.92 2.66 9.09
N LEU A 44 -7.64 2.68 9.46
CA LEU A 44 -6.70 3.68 8.93
C LEU A 44 -6.38 3.44 7.44
N LEU A 45 -6.43 2.20 6.97
CA LEU A 45 -6.30 1.90 5.54
C LEU A 45 -7.55 2.36 4.77
N GLU A 46 -8.73 2.28 5.39
CA GLU A 46 -9.95 2.88 4.83
C GLU A 46 -9.85 4.41 4.79
N GLU A 47 -9.35 5.05 5.86
CA GLU A 47 -9.11 6.51 5.89
C GLU A 47 -8.08 6.95 4.84
N TYR A 48 -6.99 6.18 4.66
CA TYR A 48 -6.03 6.40 3.58
C TYR A 48 -6.71 6.35 2.20
N GLY A 49 -7.51 5.31 1.94
CA GLY A 49 -8.25 5.18 0.69
C GLY A 49 -9.19 6.37 0.45
N TYR A 50 -9.84 6.86 1.51
CA TYR A 50 -10.70 8.03 1.44
C TYR A 50 -9.93 9.32 1.08
N VAL A 51 -8.75 9.54 1.68
CA VAL A 51 -7.87 10.68 1.36
C VAL A 51 -7.37 10.59 -0.09
N LEU A 52 -6.98 9.40 -0.53
CA LEU A 52 -6.58 9.16 -1.93
C LEU A 52 -7.72 9.49 -2.89
N ALA A 53 -8.97 9.14 -2.54
CA ALA A 53 -10.15 9.48 -3.33
C ALA A 53 -10.35 10.99 -3.46
N ALA A 54 -10.19 11.74 -2.36
CA ALA A 54 -10.28 13.20 -2.39
C ALA A 54 -9.22 13.82 -3.30
N LYS A 55 -7.97 13.33 -3.23
CA LYS A 55 -6.89 13.76 -4.12
C LYS A 55 -7.20 13.42 -5.58
N ALA A 56 -7.68 12.21 -5.86
CA ALA A 56 -8.07 11.77 -7.19
C ALA A 56 -9.20 12.64 -7.79
N LYS A 57 -10.23 12.97 -7.00
CA LYS A 57 -11.31 13.88 -7.40
C LYS A 57 -10.83 15.28 -7.74
N ALA A 58 -9.94 15.85 -6.94
CA ALA A 58 -9.37 17.17 -7.19
C ALA A 58 -8.59 17.23 -8.52
N LEU A 59 -8.09 16.08 -8.99
CA LEU A 59 -7.42 15.93 -10.28
C LEU A 59 -8.37 15.58 -11.44
N GLY A 60 -9.67 15.44 -11.18
CA GLY A 60 -10.68 15.09 -12.19
C GLY A 60 -10.52 13.67 -12.74
N VAL A 61 -10.00 12.73 -11.94
CA VAL A 61 -9.85 11.32 -12.33
C VAL A 61 -11.00 10.45 -11.79
N SER A 62 -11.26 9.32 -12.44
CA SER A 62 -12.39 8.43 -12.14
C SER A 62 -11.99 7.15 -11.41
N GLY A 63 -10.71 6.77 -11.47
CA GLY A 63 -10.15 5.61 -10.78
C GLY A 63 -8.76 5.85 -10.24
N ALA A 64 -8.30 4.99 -9.32
CA ALA A 64 -6.95 5.06 -8.75
C ALA A 64 -6.35 3.67 -8.55
N ILE A 65 -5.06 3.53 -8.87
CA ILE A 65 -4.31 2.30 -8.63
C ILE A 65 -3.90 2.23 -7.16
N ILE A 66 -4.27 1.14 -6.47
CA ILE A 66 -4.08 0.97 -5.03
C ILE A 66 -3.02 -0.05 -4.63
N GLY A 67 -2.33 -0.61 -5.61
CA GLY A 67 -1.26 -1.58 -5.40
C GLY A 67 -1.34 -2.73 -6.41
N ARG A 68 -0.49 -3.73 -6.17
CA ARG A 68 -0.43 -4.96 -6.97
C ARG A 68 -1.03 -6.12 -6.22
N THR A 69 -1.51 -7.11 -6.96
CA THR A 69 -2.00 -8.38 -6.40
C THR A 69 -0.86 -9.34 -6.09
N LYS A 70 0.32 -9.14 -6.68
CA LYS A 70 1.51 -9.93 -6.40
C LYS A 70 2.07 -9.59 -5.00
N PRO A 71 2.30 -10.57 -4.12
CA PRO A 71 2.97 -10.33 -2.85
C PRO A 71 4.44 -9.92 -3.01
N ALA A 72 4.98 -9.23 -2.01
CA ALA A 72 6.40 -8.92 -1.92
C ALA A 72 7.24 -10.20 -1.76
N THR A 73 8.40 -10.21 -2.39
CA THR A 73 9.45 -11.21 -2.13
C THR A 73 10.56 -10.56 -1.30
N LYS A 74 11.53 -11.34 -0.80
CA LYS A 74 12.72 -10.77 -0.15
C LYS A 74 13.48 -9.78 -1.02
N ALA A 75 13.45 -9.96 -2.35
CA ALA A 75 14.14 -9.09 -3.30
C ALA A 75 13.35 -7.80 -3.62
N THR A 76 12.07 -7.74 -3.25
CA THR A 76 11.17 -6.62 -3.55
C THR A 76 10.54 -6.04 -2.28
N ALA A 77 11.01 -6.43 -1.09
CA ALA A 77 10.54 -5.90 0.17
C ALA A 77 11.07 -4.47 0.34
N GLY A 78 10.18 -3.51 0.60
CA GLY A 78 10.54 -2.10 0.74
C GLY A 78 10.68 -1.31 -0.57
N ASP A 79 10.49 -1.94 -1.74
CA ASP A 79 10.55 -1.29 -3.06
C ASP A 79 9.26 -1.56 -3.85
N GLY A 80 8.82 -0.60 -4.66
CA GLY A 80 7.67 -0.71 -5.55
C GLY A 80 6.30 -0.83 -4.88
N ARG A 81 5.31 -1.25 -5.67
CA ARG A 81 3.87 -1.28 -5.28
C ARG A 81 3.44 -2.55 -4.55
N TYR A 82 4.31 -3.09 -3.69
CA TYR A 82 4.05 -4.31 -2.94
C TYR A 82 3.65 -4.01 -1.49
N LEU A 83 2.50 -4.53 -1.08
CA LEU A 83 1.95 -4.33 0.26
C LEU A 83 2.54 -5.31 1.29
N SER A 84 2.61 -6.60 0.96
CA SER A 84 3.02 -7.64 1.92
C SER A 84 3.53 -8.89 1.21
N SER A 85 4.39 -9.66 1.87
CA SER A 85 4.77 -11.01 1.45
C SER A 85 3.68 -12.06 1.66
N SER A 86 2.64 -11.73 2.44
CA SER A 86 1.49 -12.60 2.67
C SER A 86 0.34 -12.26 1.71
N PRO A 87 -0.14 -13.23 0.90
CA PRO A 87 -1.33 -13.05 0.08
C PRO A 87 -2.55 -12.56 0.88
N TYR A 88 -2.73 -13.10 2.09
CA TYR A 88 -3.84 -12.71 2.96
C TYR A 88 -3.77 -11.24 3.39
N LEU A 89 -2.60 -10.78 3.84
CA LEU A 89 -2.42 -9.39 4.27
C LEU A 89 -2.49 -8.43 3.08
N THR A 90 -1.97 -8.82 1.91
CA THR A 90 -2.11 -8.05 0.66
C THR A 90 -3.59 -7.86 0.31
N ALA A 91 -4.38 -8.93 0.29
CA ALA A 91 -5.82 -8.85 0.00
C ALA A 91 -6.59 -8.03 1.06
N GLU A 92 -6.23 -8.16 2.34
CA GLU A 92 -6.83 -7.39 3.43
C GLU A 92 -6.56 -5.88 3.28
N ALA A 93 -5.32 -5.49 3.01
CA ALA A 93 -4.96 -4.09 2.79
C ALA A 93 -5.64 -3.50 1.54
N LEU A 94 -5.60 -4.24 0.42
CA LEU A 94 -6.28 -3.83 -0.82
C LEU A 94 -7.78 -3.61 -0.61
N LYS A 95 -8.46 -4.52 0.12
CA LYS A 95 -9.89 -4.37 0.45
C LYS A 95 -10.16 -3.07 1.21
N CYS A 96 -9.40 -2.80 2.27
CA CYS A 96 -9.65 -1.64 3.12
C CYS A 96 -9.41 -0.33 2.36
N ILE A 97 -8.32 -0.25 1.59
CA ILE A 97 -8.04 0.92 0.75
C ILE A 97 -9.13 1.08 -0.32
N ALA A 98 -9.54 -0.01 -0.97
CA ALA A 98 -10.61 0.00 -1.98
C ALA A 98 -11.94 0.51 -1.39
N LYS A 99 -12.29 0.09 -0.18
CA LYS A 99 -13.49 0.56 0.51
C LYS A 99 -13.45 2.07 0.76
N GLY A 100 -12.31 2.60 1.20
CA GLY A 100 -12.10 4.05 1.35
C GLY A 100 -12.32 4.83 0.05
N LEU A 101 -11.78 4.31 -1.05
CA LEU A 101 -11.96 4.89 -2.39
C LEU A 101 -13.39 4.90 -2.86
N LEU A 102 -14.11 3.78 -2.69
CA LEU A 102 -15.52 3.66 -3.07
C LEU A 102 -16.40 4.61 -2.26
N ILE A 103 -16.16 4.75 -0.96
CA ILE A 103 -16.82 5.77 -0.12
C ILE A 103 -16.55 7.17 -0.68
N GLY A 104 -15.31 7.43 -1.08
CA GLY A 104 -14.90 8.66 -1.73
C GLY A 104 -15.36 8.80 -3.18
N GLY A 105 -16.09 7.85 -3.77
CA GLY A 105 -16.61 7.92 -5.13
C GLY A 105 -15.55 7.78 -6.24
N ILE A 106 -14.43 7.10 -5.97
CA ILE A 106 -13.39 6.78 -6.95
C ILE A 106 -13.28 5.26 -7.09
N PHE A 107 -13.15 4.78 -8.31
CA PHE A 107 -13.08 3.34 -8.58
C PHE A 107 -11.67 2.78 -8.25
N PRO A 108 -11.55 1.81 -7.33
CA PRO A 108 -10.26 1.24 -6.95
C PRO A 108 -9.78 0.22 -7.99
N ILE A 109 -8.50 0.29 -8.36
CA ILE A 109 -7.89 -0.53 -9.40
C ILE A 109 -6.63 -1.20 -8.86
N VAL A 110 -6.41 -2.46 -9.17
CA VAL A 110 -5.15 -3.16 -8.86
C VAL A 110 -4.38 -3.47 -10.15
N ASP A 111 -3.07 -3.31 -10.06
CA ASP A 111 -2.14 -3.50 -11.17
C ASP A 111 -1.71 -4.98 -11.27
N LEU A 112 -1.89 -5.58 -12.45
CA LEU A 112 -1.48 -6.95 -12.79
C LEU A 112 -0.33 -7.00 -13.82
N GLU A 113 0.25 -5.87 -14.25
CA GLU A 113 1.26 -5.83 -15.32
C GLU A 113 2.52 -6.64 -14.98
N GLN A 114 2.84 -6.77 -13.69
CA GLN A 114 4.00 -7.52 -13.19
C GLN A 114 3.66 -8.96 -12.75
N GLY A 115 2.49 -9.45 -13.17
CA GLY A 115 1.90 -10.71 -12.76
C GLY A 115 1.01 -10.58 -11.53
N TYR A 116 0.39 -11.69 -11.16
CA TYR A 116 -0.61 -11.76 -10.11
C TYR A 116 -0.44 -12.99 -9.23
N ASP A 117 -1.09 -12.98 -8.07
CA ASP A 117 -1.20 -14.13 -7.18
C ASP A 117 -2.67 -14.55 -7.09
N VAL A 118 -2.93 -15.80 -7.47
CA VAL A 118 -4.29 -16.37 -7.52
C VAL A 118 -4.94 -16.36 -6.13
N ASP A 119 -4.18 -16.56 -5.06
CA ASP A 119 -4.72 -16.59 -3.72
C ASP A 119 -5.09 -15.19 -3.23
N VAL A 120 -4.38 -14.15 -3.67
CA VAL A 120 -4.81 -12.76 -3.48
C VAL A 120 -6.14 -12.50 -4.20
N LEU A 121 -6.27 -12.91 -5.46
CA LEU A 121 -7.52 -12.74 -6.22
C LEU A 121 -8.70 -13.48 -5.57
N LYS A 122 -8.51 -14.75 -5.20
CA LYS A 122 -9.53 -15.54 -4.46
C LYS A 122 -9.90 -14.88 -3.13
N ALA A 123 -8.91 -14.36 -2.41
CA ALA A 123 -9.11 -13.68 -1.14
C ALA A 123 -9.93 -12.39 -1.30
N LEU A 124 -9.74 -11.66 -2.41
CA LEU A 124 -10.50 -10.45 -2.74
C LEU A 124 -11.95 -10.78 -3.13
N VAL A 125 -12.16 -11.84 -3.93
CA VAL A 125 -13.49 -12.38 -4.26
C VAL A 125 -14.25 -12.81 -3.00
N SER A 126 -13.63 -13.61 -2.14
CA SER A 126 -14.29 -14.10 -0.91
C SER A 126 -14.63 -13.00 0.09
N ARG A 127 -13.98 -11.83 -0.06
CA ARG A 127 -14.24 -10.63 0.72
C ARG A 127 -15.29 -9.70 0.10
N GLU A 128 -15.87 -10.10 -1.05
CA GLU A 128 -16.80 -9.31 -1.86
C GLU A 128 -16.23 -7.92 -2.21
N THR A 129 -14.93 -7.89 -2.53
CA THR A 129 -14.23 -6.63 -2.81
C THR A 129 -14.52 -6.18 -4.23
N TYR A 130 -15.00 -4.94 -4.38
CA TYR A 130 -15.30 -4.35 -5.68
C TYR A 130 -14.10 -3.54 -6.19
N ILE A 131 -13.36 -4.11 -7.16
CA ILE A 131 -12.13 -3.53 -7.73
C ILE A 131 -12.04 -3.80 -9.23
N GLY A 132 -11.37 -2.91 -9.95
CA GLY A 132 -10.91 -3.13 -11.33
C GLY A 132 -9.55 -3.82 -11.36
N LEU A 133 -9.28 -4.56 -12.43
CA LEU A 133 -7.99 -5.19 -12.67
C LEU A 133 -7.33 -4.57 -13.90
N LEU A 134 -6.22 -3.85 -13.72
CA LEU A 134 -5.46 -3.29 -14.82
C LEU A 134 -4.52 -4.35 -15.39
N CYS A 135 -4.67 -4.68 -16.67
CA CYS A 135 -3.79 -5.61 -17.37
C CYS A 135 -3.65 -5.28 -18.85
N ARG A 136 -2.73 -5.98 -19.53
CA ARG A 136 -2.61 -5.94 -20.98
C ARG A 136 -3.46 -7.05 -21.60
N SER A 137 -3.97 -6.81 -22.80
CA SER A 137 -4.78 -7.75 -23.58
C SER A 137 -4.01 -9.05 -23.78
N GLN A 138 -2.71 -8.94 -24.08
CA GLN A 138 -1.82 -10.09 -24.22
C GLN A 138 -1.71 -10.93 -22.93
N THR A 139 -1.79 -10.31 -21.75
CA THR A 139 -1.78 -11.04 -20.47
C THR A 139 -3.00 -11.93 -20.35
N LEU A 140 -4.19 -11.43 -20.71
CA LEU A 140 -5.42 -12.24 -20.68
C LEU A 140 -5.40 -13.35 -21.74
N SER A 141 -4.96 -13.04 -22.97
CA SER A 141 -4.94 -14.02 -24.07
C SER A 141 -3.99 -15.18 -23.80
N ASN A 142 -2.89 -14.94 -23.10
CA ASN A 142 -1.88 -15.95 -22.80
C ASN A 142 -2.13 -16.70 -21.49
N ASP A 143 -3.07 -16.24 -20.65
CA ASP A 143 -3.34 -16.82 -19.34
C ASP A 143 -4.80 -17.30 -19.23
N ALA A 144 -5.00 -18.56 -19.66
CA ALA A 144 -6.31 -19.21 -19.60
C ALA A 144 -6.83 -19.32 -18.16
N LEU A 145 -5.95 -19.44 -17.16
CA LEU A 145 -6.36 -19.53 -15.75
C LEU A 145 -6.92 -18.20 -15.26
N LEU A 146 -6.28 -17.08 -15.62
CA LEU A 146 -6.79 -15.74 -15.31
C LEU A 146 -8.12 -15.50 -16.03
N SER A 147 -8.20 -15.77 -17.34
CA SER A 147 -9.43 -15.58 -18.12
C SER A 147 -10.61 -16.38 -17.54
N ASP A 148 -10.40 -17.65 -17.21
CA ASP A 148 -11.40 -18.49 -16.54
C ASP A 148 -11.81 -17.93 -15.18
N PHE A 149 -10.84 -17.47 -14.39
CA PHE A 149 -11.11 -16.90 -13.07
C PHE A 149 -11.98 -15.64 -13.17
N LEU A 150 -11.68 -14.74 -14.12
CA LEU A 150 -12.46 -13.51 -14.32
C LEU A 150 -13.89 -13.82 -14.76
N SER A 151 -14.05 -14.72 -15.73
CA SER A 151 -15.35 -15.14 -16.24
C SER A 151 -16.22 -15.76 -15.14
N ARG A 152 -15.67 -16.69 -14.34
CA ARG A 152 -16.41 -17.35 -13.25
C ARG A 152 -16.86 -16.40 -12.14
N ASN A 153 -16.11 -15.33 -11.91
CA ASN A 153 -16.38 -14.37 -10.84
C ASN A 153 -17.02 -13.06 -11.32
N ASN A 154 -17.37 -12.96 -12.62
CA ASN A 154 -17.92 -11.75 -13.26
C ASN A 154 -17.05 -10.50 -13.03
N TRP A 155 -15.73 -10.65 -13.10
CA TRP A 155 -14.79 -9.54 -12.95
C TRP A 155 -14.38 -8.99 -14.31
N PHE A 156 -14.39 -7.66 -14.44
CA PHE A 156 -14.08 -6.97 -15.69
C PHE A 156 -12.65 -6.42 -15.66
N PRO A 157 -11.76 -6.87 -16.58
CA PRO A 157 -10.43 -6.32 -16.71
C PRO A 157 -10.46 -4.96 -17.42
N ILE A 158 -9.59 -4.05 -16.98
CA ILE A 158 -9.28 -2.79 -17.64
C ILE A 158 -8.03 -3.02 -18.49
N LEU A 159 -8.19 -2.90 -19.80
CA LEU A 159 -7.13 -3.18 -20.77
C LEU A 159 -6.34 -1.92 -21.13
N LEU A 160 -5.01 -2.00 -21.06
CA LEU A 160 -4.10 -0.90 -21.40
C LEU A 160 -3.87 -0.70 -22.91
N ASP A 161 -4.15 -1.71 -23.73
CA ASP A 161 -3.69 -1.85 -25.11
C ASP A 161 -4.79 -2.37 -26.08
N SER A 162 -6.06 -2.33 -25.69
CA SER A 162 -7.13 -2.94 -26.49
C SER A 162 -7.46 -2.11 -27.75
N GLY A 163 -7.12 -2.64 -28.92
CA GLY A 163 -7.59 -2.16 -30.22
C GLY A 163 -9.00 -2.66 -30.59
N LEU A 164 -9.98 -2.59 -29.68
CA LEU A 164 -11.37 -3.04 -29.90
C LEU A 164 -12.39 -1.93 -29.61
N GLU A 165 -13.36 -1.80 -30.53
CA GLU A 165 -14.32 -0.69 -30.70
C GLU A 165 -15.60 -0.76 -29.85
N ASP A 166 -15.72 -1.66 -28.88
CA ASP A 166 -17.02 -1.82 -28.21
C ASP A 166 -16.87 -2.10 -26.71
N THR A 167 -17.22 -1.11 -25.88
CA THR A 167 -17.91 -1.32 -24.59
C THR A 167 -18.55 -0.03 -24.11
N THR A 168 -19.86 -0.07 -23.85
CA THR A 168 -20.63 1.01 -23.23
C THR A 168 -20.12 1.28 -21.80
N ALA A 169 -19.52 2.45 -21.59
CA ALA A 169 -19.09 2.91 -20.28
C ALA A 169 -20.30 3.32 -19.41
N ILE A 170 -20.39 2.76 -18.20
CA ILE A 170 -21.32 3.22 -17.17
C ILE A 170 -20.59 4.27 -16.34
N THR A 171 -20.94 5.54 -16.55
CA THR A 171 -20.39 6.66 -15.79
C THR A 171 -21.23 6.87 -14.53
N HIS A 172 -20.64 6.66 -13.36
CA HIS A 172 -21.23 7.11 -12.09
C HIS A 172 -20.43 8.28 -11.54
N THR A 173 -20.94 9.49 -11.70
CA THR A 173 -20.35 10.69 -11.11
C THR A 173 -20.95 10.91 -9.73
N PHE A 174 -20.21 10.54 -8.68
CA PHE A 174 -20.58 10.85 -7.29
C PHE A 174 -19.86 12.09 -6.81
N PHE A 175 -20.57 13.21 -6.73
CA PHE A 175 -20.05 14.43 -6.10
C PHE A 175 -20.12 14.28 -4.58
N TRP A 176 -18.94 14.26 -3.96
CA TRP A 176 -18.80 14.44 -2.52
C TRP A 176 -17.81 15.58 -2.35
N ASP A 177 -18.31 16.72 -1.88
CA ASP A 177 -17.47 17.84 -1.46
C ASP A 177 -16.93 17.50 -0.08
N PHE A 178 -15.62 17.24 0.02
CA PHE A 178 -15.02 17.04 1.34
C PHE A 178 -13.59 17.56 1.40
N PRO A 179 -13.40 18.85 1.77
CA PRO A 179 -12.09 19.33 2.16
C PRO A 179 -11.73 18.73 3.53
N LEU A 180 -10.86 17.71 3.54
CA LEU A 180 -10.16 17.31 4.77
C LEU A 180 -9.25 18.47 5.20
N SER A 181 -9.37 18.93 6.44
CA SER A 181 -8.45 19.93 6.98
C SER A 181 -7.02 19.38 7.01
N ASP A 182 -6.04 20.26 6.87
CA ASP A 182 -4.62 19.87 6.94
C ASP A 182 -4.29 19.20 8.28
N GLU A 183 -4.93 19.64 9.37
CA GLU A 183 -4.84 19.00 10.69
C GLU A 183 -5.30 17.54 10.67
N LYS A 184 -6.44 17.25 10.04
CA LYS A 184 -6.96 15.88 9.96
C LYS A 184 -6.09 15.01 9.05
N ARG A 185 -5.60 15.58 7.94
CA ARG A 185 -4.64 14.88 7.05
C ARG A 185 -3.37 14.50 7.80
N GLU A 186 -2.82 15.41 8.59
CA GLU A 186 -1.63 15.17 9.39
C GLU A 186 -1.88 14.16 10.52
N GLU A 187 -3.06 14.18 11.14
CA GLU A 187 -3.48 13.18 12.12
C GLU A 187 -3.50 11.77 11.52
N ILE A 188 -4.11 11.61 10.34
CA ILE A 188 -4.17 10.33 9.61
C ILE A 188 -2.74 9.86 9.27
N ARG A 189 -1.90 10.76 8.73
CA ARG A 189 -0.51 10.46 8.40
C ARG A 189 0.27 9.94 9.61
N LYS A 190 0.24 10.67 10.73
CA LYS A 190 0.93 10.25 11.96
C LYS A 190 0.43 8.90 12.45
N ASN A 191 -0.89 8.69 12.44
CA ASN A 191 -1.48 7.43 12.87
C ASN A 191 -1.08 6.26 11.95
N LEU A 192 -1.06 6.45 10.63
CA LEU A 192 -0.56 5.44 9.69
C LEU A 192 0.89 5.06 10.00
N LEU A 193 1.77 6.05 10.17
CA LEU A 193 3.19 5.82 10.45
C LEU A 193 3.42 5.12 11.81
N LEU A 194 2.68 5.53 12.86
CA LEU A 194 2.72 4.88 14.18
C LEU A 194 2.23 3.43 14.13
N MET A 195 1.17 3.18 13.37
CA MET A 195 0.55 1.86 13.25
C MET A 195 1.32 0.93 12.32
N ALA A 196 2.28 1.46 11.57
CA ALA A 196 3.22 0.70 10.75
C ALA A 196 4.49 0.29 11.53
N ILE A 197 4.71 0.72 12.78
CA ILE A 197 5.88 0.33 13.56
C ILE A 197 5.88 -1.18 13.85
N VAL A 198 6.89 -1.90 13.38
CA VAL A 198 7.00 -3.36 13.53
C VAL A 198 8.09 -3.72 14.51
N GLN A 199 7.75 -4.46 15.57
CA GLN A 199 8.74 -5.13 16.41
C GLN A 199 9.20 -6.41 15.73
N VAL A 200 10.48 -6.45 15.38
CA VAL A 200 11.08 -7.58 14.66
C VAL A 200 11.70 -8.57 15.63
N LYS A 201 12.36 -8.05 16.68
CA LYS A 201 12.92 -8.85 17.76
C LYS A 201 12.73 -8.11 19.08
N LYS A 202 12.10 -8.78 20.04
CA LYS A 202 11.97 -8.26 21.40
C LYS A 202 13.30 -8.44 22.15
N PRO A 203 13.87 -7.38 22.75
CA PRO A 203 15.08 -7.51 23.54
C PRO A 203 14.78 -8.19 24.90
N PRO A 204 15.71 -9.00 25.42
CA PRO A 204 15.55 -9.67 26.71
C PRO A 204 15.66 -8.72 27.92
N PHE A 205 16.30 -7.56 27.77
CA PHE A 205 16.47 -6.53 28.79
C PHE A 205 16.60 -5.14 28.14
N SER A 206 16.65 -4.06 28.93
CA SER A 206 16.95 -2.71 28.42
C SER A 206 18.41 -2.61 28.00
N THR A 207 18.67 -2.02 26.83
CA THR A 207 19.94 -2.16 26.10
C THR A 207 20.29 -0.86 25.41
N GLU A 208 21.56 -0.70 25.03
CA GLU A 208 21.95 0.41 24.15
C GLU A 208 21.12 0.33 22.85
N ILE A 209 20.58 1.47 22.41
CA ILE A 209 19.78 1.58 21.19
C ILE A 209 20.53 2.43 20.17
N GLN A 210 20.76 1.86 18.99
CA GLN A 210 21.32 2.58 17.84
C GLN A 210 20.31 2.66 16.69
N VAL A 211 20.46 3.68 15.86
CA VAL A 211 19.59 3.91 14.70
C VAL A 211 20.34 3.55 13.43
N ILE A 212 19.75 2.71 12.59
CA ILE A 212 20.28 2.31 11.28
C ILE A 212 19.55 3.14 10.21
N HIS A 213 20.31 3.96 9.50
CA HIS A 213 19.81 4.77 8.39
C HIS A 213 20.14 4.16 7.02
N ASN A 214 21.17 3.32 6.94
CA ASN A 214 21.67 2.73 5.70
C ASN A 214 22.57 1.52 5.97
N ASN A 215 22.97 0.84 4.89
CA ASN A 215 23.87 -0.31 4.86
C ASN A 215 25.30 -0.05 5.40
N GLN A 216 25.68 1.19 5.70
CA GLN A 216 27.01 1.53 6.22
C GLN A 216 27.07 1.51 7.75
N THR A 217 25.93 1.36 8.43
CA THR A 217 25.88 1.33 9.88
C THR A 217 26.47 0.03 10.41
N ALA A 218 27.60 0.10 11.11
CA ALA A 218 28.26 -1.07 11.67
C ALA A 218 27.42 -1.71 12.79
N VAL A 219 26.97 -2.94 12.58
CA VAL A 219 26.20 -3.70 13.58
C VAL A 219 27.15 -4.31 14.60
N LYS A 220 26.93 -4.00 15.88
CA LYS A 220 27.68 -4.53 17.02
C LYS A 220 26.82 -5.58 17.74
N PRO A 221 27.44 -6.66 18.23
CA PRO A 221 26.75 -7.64 19.07
C PRO A 221 26.21 -6.99 20.34
N GLY A 222 25.03 -7.42 20.79
CA GLY A 222 24.50 -7.00 22.09
C GLY A 222 23.81 -5.62 22.10
N ILE A 223 23.50 -5.05 20.94
CA ILE A 223 22.83 -3.76 20.80
C ILE A 223 21.42 -3.97 20.23
N SER A 224 20.47 -3.11 20.59
CA SER A 224 19.15 -3.02 19.97
C SER A 224 19.10 -1.95 18.89
N TYR A 225 18.35 -2.20 17.83
CA TYR A 225 18.35 -1.32 16.65
C TYR A 225 16.97 -0.79 16.30
N VAL A 226 16.90 0.50 15.99
CA VAL A 226 15.80 1.11 15.25
C VAL A 226 16.23 1.20 13.79
N VAL A 227 15.51 0.52 12.91
CA VAL A 227 15.79 0.45 11.48
C VAL A 227 14.81 1.33 10.73
N ILE A 228 15.31 2.24 9.90
CA ILE A 228 14.49 3.25 9.23
C ILE A 228 14.37 2.95 7.74
N GLY A 229 13.14 3.02 7.23
CA GLY A 229 12.85 2.96 5.80
C GLY A 229 12.92 1.54 5.27
N ASP A 230 14.09 1.11 4.83
CA ASP A 230 14.27 -0.19 4.19
C ASP A 230 14.31 -1.34 5.23
N PRO A 231 13.32 -2.24 5.26
CA PRO A 231 13.27 -3.38 6.18
C PRO A 231 14.36 -4.42 5.90
N THR A 232 15.00 -4.43 4.74
CA THR A 232 16.10 -5.36 4.43
C THR A 232 17.37 -5.04 5.22
N LEU A 233 17.47 -3.81 5.75
CA LEU A 233 18.56 -3.36 6.63
C LEU A 233 18.54 -4.00 8.02
N ILE A 234 17.49 -4.75 8.35
CA ILE A 234 17.37 -5.38 9.66
C ILE A 234 18.50 -6.39 9.87
N PRO A 235 19.31 -6.23 10.92
CA PRO A 235 20.43 -7.13 11.15
C PRO A 235 19.97 -8.57 11.40
N SER A 236 20.56 -9.50 10.65
CA SER A 236 20.14 -10.90 10.65
C SER A 236 20.63 -11.72 11.85
N LYS A 237 21.70 -11.30 12.54
CA LYS A 237 22.31 -12.01 13.68
C LYS A 237 22.86 -11.06 14.75
N ASN A 238 23.01 -11.58 15.97
CA ASN A 238 23.72 -10.96 17.11
C ASN A 238 23.16 -9.65 17.68
N VAL A 239 21.95 -9.23 17.29
CA VAL A 239 21.25 -8.09 17.91
C VAL A 239 20.40 -8.52 19.09
N GLN A 240 20.23 -7.66 20.09
CA GLN A 240 19.36 -7.94 21.24
C GLN A 240 17.89 -7.69 20.91
N GLY A 241 17.58 -6.52 20.34
CA GLY A 241 16.25 -6.17 19.84
C GLY A 241 16.31 -5.47 18.49
N ALA A 242 15.19 -5.44 17.79
CA ALA A 242 15.07 -4.72 16.53
C ALA A 242 13.63 -4.24 16.34
N VAL A 243 13.46 -2.97 16.00
CA VAL A 243 12.20 -2.35 15.59
C VAL A 243 12.41 -1.66 14.26
N TRP A 244 11.46 -1.82 13.35
CA TRP A 244 11.44 -1.13 12.06
C TRP A 244 10.42 0.01 12.09
N ILE A 245 10.79 1.15 11.51
CA ILE A 245 9.93 2.31 11.32
C ILE A 245 10.00 2.80 9.86
N PRO A 246 8.89 3.31 9.30
CA PRO A 246 8.84 3.70 7.89
C PRO A 246 9.64 4.98 7.57
N LEU A 247 9.78 5.90 8.53
CA LEU A 247 10.34 7.24 8.29
C LEU A 247 11.20 7.74 9.46
N ASN A 248 12.18 8.59 9.15
CA ASN A 248 13.07 9.23 10.13
C ASN A 248 12.42 10.46 10.78
N GLU A 249 11.41 10.25 11.62
CA GLU A 249 10.81 11.34 12.40
C GLU A 249 11.04 11.20 13.90
N PRO A 250 11.24 12.32 14.64
CA PRO A 250 11.50 12.28 16.08
C PRO A 250 10.45 11.49 16.87
N PHE A 251 9.16 11.63 16.52
CA PHE A 251 8.09 10.94 17.22
C PHE A 251 8.11 9.42 16.94
N LEU A 252 8.48 8.99 15.73
CA LEU A 252 8.61 7.58 15.38
C LEU A 252 9.82 6.95 16.04
N ILE A 253 10.95 7.65 16.07
CA ILE A 253 12.16 7.18 16.78
C ILE A 253 11.87 7.03 18.27
N GLN A 254 11.19 7.99 18.88
CA GLN A 254 10.83 7.92 20.29
C GLN A 254 9.91 6.74 20.57
N GLU A 255 8.88 6.53 19.73
CA GLU A 255 7.97 5.40 19.88
C GLU A 255 8.70 4.05 19.67
N ALA A 256 9.60 3.94 18.69
CA ALA A 256 10.40 2.74 18.48
C ALA A 256 11.31 2.42 19.69
N LYS A 257 11.89 3.45 20.32
CA LYS A 257 12.63 3.29 21.57
C LYS A 257 11.72 2.83 22.71
N ASN A 258 10.50 3.36 22.82
CA ASN A 258 9.51 2.92 23.80
C ASN A 258 9.17 1.43 23.61
N VAL A 259 8.97 0.98 22.37
CA VAL A 259 8.74 -0.43 22.03
C VAL A 259 9.92 -1.31 22.43
N LEU A 260 11.16 -0.91 22.11
CA LEU A 260 12.36 -1.66 22.50
C LEU A 260 12.52 -1.74 24.02
N ASN A 261 12.17 -0.69 24.75
CA ASN A 261 12.23 -0.66 26.21
C ASN A 261 11.02 -1.35 26.88
N GLY A 262 10.06 -1.85 26.11
CA GLY A 262 8.83 -2.46 26.63
C GLY A 262 7.84 -1.48 27.27
N LEU A 263 8.01 -0.18 27.01
CA LEU A 263 7.11 0.88 27.48
C LEU A 263 5.86 1.01 26.60
N SER A 264 5.94 0.55 25.35
CA SER A 264 4.81 0.45 24.44
C SER A 264 4.85 -0.83 23.61
N ILE A 265 3.76 -1.10 22.89
CA ILE A 265 3.61 -2.30 22.05
C ILE A 265 3.62 -1.85 20.59
N ALA A 266 4.47 -2.50 19.77
CA ALA A 266 4.44 -2.31 18.33
C ALA A 266 3.07 -2.73 17.77
N LYS A 267 2.51 -1.87 16.93
CA LYS A 267 1.15 -2.04 16.38
C LYS A 267 1.15 -2.56 14.95
N GLY A 268 2.29 -2.47 14.27
CA GLY A 268 2.47 -2.96 12.91
C GLY A 268 2.64 -4.47 12.84
N LYS A 269 2.15 -5.05 11.75
CA LYS A 269 2.32 -6.46 11.40
C LYS A 269 3.60 -6.62 10.58
N LYS A 270 4.42 -7.61 10.93
CA LYS A 270 5.55 -8.00 10.08
C LYS A 270 5.02 -8.61 8.77
N ASN A 271 5.35 -7.99 7.65
CA ASN A 271 4.85 -8.31 6.31
C ASN A 271 5.96 -8.72 5.31
N TRP A 272 7.13 -9.19 5.80
CA TRP A 272 8.27 -9.67 5.01
C TRP A 272 8.94 -10.91 5.61
#